data_AF-A0A158KYY6-F1
#
_entry.id   AF-A0A158KYY6-F1
#
_cell.length_a   1.000
_cell.length_b   1.000
_cell.length_c   1.000
_cell.angle_alpha   90.00
_cell.angle_beta   90.00
_cell.angle_gamma   90.00
#
_symmetry.space_group_name_H-M   'P 1'
#
loop_
_entity.id
_entity.type
_entity.pdbx_description
1 polymer ?
#
loop_
_entity_poly.entity_id
_entity_poly.type
_entity_poly.pdbx_seq_one_letter_code
_entity_poly.pdbx_strand_id
1 'polypeptide(L)' 'MAADALKGNNLFTSDGEHIGKISEIALDVRGGRIAYAVLASGGFLGMGEKPYAIPWSALTLGTDEKCFGSTSLRTA' A
#
# COMPACT_ATOMS: atom_id res chain seq x y z
N MET A 1 -11.46 7.30 -9.99
CA MET A 1 -10.96 7.45 -8.61
C MET A 1 -9.72 8.32 -8.64
N ALA A 2 -9.58 9.27 -7.72
CA ALA A 2 -8.38 10.09 -7.61
C ALA A 2 -7.31 9.36 -6.78
N ALA A 3 -6.03 9.63 -7.03
CA ALA A 3 -4.93 9.10 -6.20
C ALA A 3 -5.10 9.49 -4.71
N ASP A 4 -5.75 10.62 -4.45
CA ASP A 4 -6.05 11.09 -3.11
C ASP A 4 -7.09 10.22 -2.36
N ALA A 5 -8.01 9.58 -3.08
CA ALA A 5 -8.99 8.67 -2.50
C ALA A 5 -8.39 7.32 -2.03
N LEU A 6 -7.11 7.10 -2.33
CA LEU A 6 -6.36 5.91 -1.94
C LEU A 6 -5.33 6.21 -0.85
N LYS A 7 -4.89 7.48 -0.77
CA LYS A 7 -4.00 7.93 0.30
C LYS A 7 -4.76 7.84 1.61
N GLY A 8 -4.15 7.17 2.57
CA GLY A 8 -4.76 6.97 3.86
C GLY A 8 -5.69 5.74 3.95
N ASN A 9 -5.82 4.93 2.90
CA ASN A 9 -6.56 3.69 3.02
C ASN A 9 -5.72 2.68 3.80
N ASN A 10 -6.41 1.94 4.68
CA ASN A 10 -5.80 0.85 5.42
C ASN A 10 -5.59 -0.32 4.45
N LEU A 11 -4.37 -0.85 4.45
CA LEU A 11 -4.02 -2.05 3.72
C LEU A 11 -4.13 -3.26 4.65
N PHE A 12 -4.86 -4.25 4.18
CA PHE A 12 -4.99 -5.55 4.82
C PHE A 12 -4.36 -6.63 3.94
N THR A 13 -3.88 -7.71 4.55
CA THR A 13 -3.59 -8.94 3.82
C THR A 13 -4.91 -9.60 3.40
N SER A 14 -4.82 -10.55 2.47
CA SER A 14 -5.96 -11.40 2.11
C SER A 14 -6.51 -12.21 3.29
N ASP A 15 -5.69 -12.41 4.33
CA ASP A 15 -6.06 -13.11 5.58
C ASP A 15 -6.70 -12.17 6.61
N GLY A 16 -6.87 -10.88 6.29
CA GLY A 16 -7.48 -9.87 7.14
C GLY A 16 -6.53 -9.20 8.13
N GLU A 17 -5.22 -9.45 8.04
CA GLU A 17 -4.22 -8.82 8.90
C GLU A 17 -3.95 -7.38 8.46
N HIS A 18 -3.93 -6.43 9.40
CA HIS A 18 -3.64 -5.03 9.10
C HIS A 18 -2.14 -4.81 8.93
N ILE A 19 -1.73 -4.38 7.73
CA ILE A 19 -0.33 -4.16 7.37
C ILE A 19 0.11 -2.72 7.65
N GLY A 20 -0.78 -1.76 7.43
CA GLY A 20 -0.48 -0.33 7.56
C GLY A 20 -1.34 0.53 6.65
N LYS A 21 -0.87 1.75 6.39
CA LYS A 21 -1.62 2.76 5.64
C LYS A 21 -0.89 3.13 4.36
N ILE A 22 -1.62 3.31 3.25
CA ILE A 22 -1.02 3.85 2.02
C ILE A 22 -0.61 5.30 2.28
N SER A 23 0.68 5.58 2.21
CA SER A 23 1.24 6.92 2.39
C SER A 23 1.33 7.65 1.05
N GLU A 24 1.93 6.99 0.06
CA GLU A 24 2.20 7.56 -1.25
C GLU A 24 1.97 6.57 -2.39
N ILE A 25 1.80 7.10 -3.60
CA ILE A 25 1.63 6.32 -4.82
C ILE A 25 2.65 6.83 -5.83
N ALA A 26 3.50 5.93 -6.33
CA ALA A 26 4.49 6.25 -7.36
C ALA A 26 3.89 6.04 -8.75
N LEU A 27 4.04 7.04 -9.61
CA LEU A 27 3.66 6.97 -11.02
C LEU A 27 4.87 6.69 -11.90
N ASP A 28 4.70 5.76 -12.82
CA ASP A 28 5.57 5.58 -13.97
C ASP A 28 5.25 6.68 -15.00
N VAL A 29 6.06 7.75 -14.99
CA VAL A 29 5.91 8.89 -15.91
C VAL A 29 6.17 8.53 -17.37
N ARG A 30 6.90 7.44 -17.65
CA ARG A 30 7.13 6.99 -19.03
C ARG A 30 5.94 6.22 -19.56
N GLY A 31 5.31 5.41 -18.71
CA GLY A 31 4.15 4.58 -19.06
C GLY A 31 2.79 5.24 -18.80
N GLY A 32 2.74 6.37 -18.09
CA GLY A 32 1.49 7.04 -17.71
C GLY A 32 0.61 6.23 -16.75
N ARG A 33 1.21 5.32 -15.97
CA ARG A 33 0.51 4.34 -15.12
C ARG A 33 1.04 4.36 -13.70
N ILE A 34 0.27 3.79 -12.77
CA ILE A 34 0.72 3.63 -11.38
C ILE A 34 1.72 2.46 -11.33
N ALA A 35 2.90 2.71 -10.76
CA ALA A 35 3.95 1.70 -10.62
C ALA A 35 3.77 0.88 -9.34
N TYR A 36 3.79 1.55 -8.19
CA TYR A 36 3.69 0.92 -6.88
C TYR A 36 3.10 1.88 -5.84
N ALA A 37 2.47 1.33 -4.82
CA ALA A 37 2.07 2.07 -3.62
C ALA A 37 3.12 1.90 -2.52
N VAL A 38 3.34 2.96 -1.76
CA VAL A 38 4.25 2.98 -0.61
C VAL A 38 3.40 2.96 0.66
N LEU A 39 3.68 1.96 1.51
CA LEU A 39 3.05 1.83 2.81
C LEU A 39 3.89 2.50 3.88
N ALA A 40 3.23 3.23 4.76
CA ALA A 40 3.75 3.56 6.08
C ALA A 40 3.25 2.50 7.07
N SER A 41 4.18 1.79 7.70
CA SER A 41 3.88 0.91 8.82
C SER A 41 3.70 1.80 10.06
N GLY A 42 2.46 2.03 10.49
CA GLY A 42 2.15 2.94 11.59
C GLY A 42 2.95 2.63 12.87
N GLY A 43 4.04 3.37 13.06
CA GLY A 43 4.87 3.37 14.25
C GLY A 43 5.07 4.82 14.69
N PHE A 44 4.48 5.20 15.81
CA PHE A 44 4.88 6.43 16.48
C PHE A 44 6.39 6.38 16.73
N LEU A 45 7.12 7.45 16.39
CA LEU A 45 8.53 7.72 16.72
C LEU A 45 9.59 7.21 15.72
N GLY A 46 9.71 7.87 14.56
CA GLY A 46 10.97 8.52 14.12
C GLY A 46 12.28 7.73 13.99
N MET A 47 12.32 6.41 14.18
CA MET A 47 13.52 5.58 14.01
C MET A 47 13.17 4.25 13.32
N GLY A 48 13.48 4.15 12.03
CA GLY A 48 13.51 2.86 11.34
C GLY A 48 12.25 2.45 10.59
N GLU A 49 11.34 3.38 10.27
CA GLU A 49 10.24 3.11 9.34
C GLU A 49 10.81 2.70 7.99
N LYS A 50 10.67 1.41 7.65
CA LYS A 50 11.14 0.87 6.37
C LYS A 50 9.96 0.97 5.40
N PRO A 51 10.01 1.85 4.38
CA PRO A 51 8.93 1.96 3.42
C PRO A 51 8.80 0.65 2.65
N TYR A 52 7.60 0.07 2.65
CA TYR A 52 7.30 -1.12 1.84
C TYR A 52 6.64 -0.67 0.53
N ALA A 53 7.27 -1.03 -0.59
CA ALA A 53 6.71 -0.81 -1.91
C ALA A 53 5.91 -2.05 -2.35
N ILE A 54 4.62 -1.87 -2.59
CA ILE A 54 3.73 -2.90 -3.13
C ILE A 54 3.45 -2.57 -4.59
N PRO A 55 3.73 -3.48 -5.55
CA PRO A 55 3.38 -3.26 -6.94
C PRO A 55 1.87 -3.11 -7.09
N TRP A 56 1.43 -2.18 -7.93
CA TRP A 56 0.01 -1.90 -8.12
C TRP A 56 -0.81 -3.14 -8.50
N SER A 57 -0.19 -4.08 -9.24
CA SER A 57 -0.81 -5.35 -9.64
C SER A 57 -1.11 -6.31 -8.48
N ALA A 58 -0.49 -6.12 -7.31
CA ALA A 58 -0.73 -6.94 -6.12
C ALA A 58 -1.77 -6.32 -5.17
N LEU A 59 -2.30 -5.14 -5.50
CA LEU A 59 -3.33 -4.45 -4.74
C LEU A 59 -4.71 -4.72 -5.35
N THR A 60 -5.64 -5.12 -4.49
CA THR A 60 -7.06 -5.24 -4.83
C THR A 60 -7.84 -4.20 -4.03
N LEU A 61 -8.60 -3.36 -4.74
CA LEU A 61 -9.44 -2.34 -4.11
C LEU A 61 -10.76 -2.98 -3.63
N GLY A 62 -10.98 -2.95 -2.32
CA GLY A 62 -12.27 -3.27 -1.71
C GLY A 62 -13.26 -2.12 -1.89
N THR A 63 -14.55 -2.42 -1.79
CA THR A 63 -15.63 -1.43 -1.94
C THR A 63 -15.78 -0.54 -0.70
N ASP A 64 -15.10 -0.90 0.39
CA ASP A 64 -15.22 -0.35 1.75
C ASP A 64 -14.02 0.50 2.19
N GLU A 65 -13.39 1.22 1.24
CA GLU A 65 -12.18 2.04 1.48
C GLU A 65 -10.95 1.23 1.97
N LYS A 66 -11.00 -0.10 1.81
CA LYS A 66 -9.92 -1.02 2.16
C LYS A 66 -9.16 -1.45 0.92
N CYS A 67 -7.85 -1.55 1.05
CA CYS A 67 -7.02 -2.21 0.06
C CYS A 67 -6.60 -3.58 0.58
N PHE A 68 -6.58 -4.59 -0.29
CA PHE A 68 -6.10 -5.93 0.03
C PHE A 68 -4.83 -6.22 -0.77
N GLY A 69 -3.77 -6.63 -0.08
CA GLY A 69 -2.53 -7.09 -0.70
C GLY A 69 -2.50 -8.62 -0.79
N SER A 70 -2.10 -9.17 -1.94
CA SER A 70 -1.83 -10.62 -2.10
C SER A 70 -0.38 -10.99 -1.77
N THR A 71 0.30 -10.21 -0.94
CA THR A 71 1.70 -10.44 -0.58
C THR A 71 1.76 -11.35 0.64
N SER A 72 2.08 -12.62 0.41
CA SER A 72 2.60 -13.51 1.45
C SER A 72 3.98 -12.96 1.84
N LEU A 73 4.04 -12.12 2.89
CA LEU A 73 5.27 -11.62 3.49
C LEU A 73 6.00 -12.83 4.11
N ARG A 74 6.68 -13.61 3.27
CA ARG A 74 7.67 -14.58 3.74
C ARG A 74 8.88 -13.77 4.16
N THR A 75 9.00 -13.58 5.47
CA THR A 75 10.22 -13.19 6.15
C THR A 75 11.36 -14.06 5.62
N ALA A 76 12.32 -13.44 4.96
CA ALA A 76 13.62 -14.01 4.64
C ALA A 76 14.68 -13.21 5.39
#